data_AF-W4RL76-F1
#
_entry.id   AF-W4RL76-F1
#
_cell.length_a   1.000
_cell.length_b   1.000
_cell.length_c   1.000
_cell.angle_alpha   90.00
_cell.angle_beta   90.00
_cell.angle_gamma   90.00
#
_symmetry.space_group_name_H-M   'P 1'
#
loop_
_entity.id
_entity.type
_entity.pdbx_description
1 polymer ?
#
loop_
_entity_poly.entity_id
_entity_poly.type
_entity_poly.pdbx_seq_one_letter_code
_entity_poly.pdbx_strand_id
1 'polypeptide(L)'
;MNKFVVFLKGKRNGKLDSSLLARHIEHLRQLNRAGQMVIAGPLKNNEQAMIILNCNGIDEAIRLVEKDPFIKEKYYITYDINELIVANEENNWLMDNSQTKGNLVH
;
A
#
# COMPACT_ATOMS: atom_id res chain seq x y z
N MET A 1 3.23 5.19 14.38
CA MET A 1 3.22 5.32 12.92
C MET A 1 1.91 4.77 12.41
N ASN A 2 1.30 5.47 11.47
CA ASN A 2 0.00 5.11 10.92
C ASN A 2 0.22 4.09 9.80
N LYS A 3 -0.75 3.21 9.58
CA LYS A 3 -0.69 2.23 8.49
C LYS A 3 -1.41 2.78 7.27
N PHE A 4 -0.79 2.70 6.12
CA PHE A 4 -1.39 3.06 4.84
C PHE A 4 -1.49 1.83 3.95
N VAL A 5 -2.65 1.62 3.35
CA VAL A 5 -2.89 0.55 2.38
C VAL A 5 -2.90 1.17 1.00
N VAL A 6 -2.07 0.62 0.12
CA VAL A 6 -1.91 1.06 -1.26
C VAL A 6 -2.32 -0.07 -2.19
N PHE A 7 -3.20 0.20 -3.13
CA PHE A 7 -3.52 -0.72 -4.22
C PHE A 7 -3.00 -0.17 -5.54
N LEU A 8 -2.02 -0.84 -6.15
CA LEU A 8 -1.50 -0.50 -7.47
C LEU A 8 -2.40 -1.12 -8.55
N LYS A 9 -2.78 -0.32 -9.54
CA LYS A 9 -3.79 -0.67 -10.55
C LYS A 9 -3.33 -0.38 -11.98
N GLY A 10 -3.99 -1.03 -12.95
CA GLY A 10 -3.72 -0.81 -14.37
C GLY A 10 -2.35 -1.36 -14.78
N LYS A 11 -2.02 -2.59 -14.37
CA LYS A 11 -0.78 -3.26 -14.71
C LYS A 11 -0.63 -3.41 -16.22
N ARG A 12 0.51 -3.02 -16.77
CA ARG A 12 0.82 -3.13 -18.19
C ARG A 12 1.56 -4.44 -18.47
N ASN A 13 0.80 -5.49 -18.76
CA ASN A 13 1.35 -6.81 -19.06
C ASN A 13 2.29 -6.79 -20.29
N GLY A 14 3.37 -7.58 -20.21
CA GLY A 14 4.42 -7.60 -21.23
C GLY A 14 5.32 -6.35 -21.29
N LYS A 15 5.21 -5.43 -20.31
CA LYS A 15 6.07 -4.23 -20.21
C LYS A 15 7.10 -4.27 -19.09
N LEU A 16 7.21 -5.39 -18.38
CA LEU A 16 8.20 -5.58 -17.33
C LEU A 16 9.51 -6.09 -17.92
N ASP A 17 10.57 -5.29 -17.83
CA ASP A 17 11.93 -5.73 -18.11
C ASP A 17 12.74 -5.96 -16.81
N SER A 18 13.87 -6.64 -16.94
CA SER A 18 14.73 -7.03 -15.81
C SER A 18 15.30 -5.83 -15.03
N SER A 19 15.59 -4.71 -15.71
CA SER A 19 16.13 -3.50 -15.07
C SER A 19 15.06 -2.80 -14.23
N LEU A 20 13.84 -2.68 -14.76
CA LEU A 20 12.70 -2.17 -14.02
C LEU A 20 12.39 -3.04 -12.79
N LEU A 21 12.36 -4.36 -12.96
CA LEU A 21 12.15 -5.30 -11.85
C LEU A 21 13.22 -5.14 -10.76
N ALA A 22 14.51 -5.08 -11.14
CA ALA A 22 15.60 -4.94 -10.19
C ALA A 22 15.50 -3.66 -9.35
N ARG A 23 15.16 -2.53 -9.99
CA ARG A 23 14.98 -1.25 -9.29
C ARG A 23 13.77 -1.28 -8.35
N HIS A 24 12.66 -1.87 -8.76
CA HIS A 24 11.50 -2.08 -7.89
C HIS A 24 11.85 -2.92 -6.66
N ILE A 25 12.58 -4.03 -6.85
CA ILE A 25 13.03 -4.88 -5.75
C ILE A 25 13.95 -4.11 -4.79
N GLU A 26 14.86 -3.28 -5.30
CA GLU A 26 15.72 -2.46 -4.43
C GLU A 26 14.92 -1.42 -3.64
N HIS A 27 13.89 -0.82 -4.24
CA HIS A 27 12.96 0.05 -3.52
C HIS A 27 12.28 -0.69 -2.36
N LEU A 28 11.73 -1.89 -2.58
CA LEU A 28 11.11 -2.69 -1.52
C LEU A 28 12.10 -3.07 -0.41
N ARG A 29 13.35 -3.41 -0.78
CA ARG A 29 14.42 -3.70 0.21
C ARG A 29 14.73 -2.48 1.08
N GLN A 30 14.77 -1.29 0.50
CA GLN A 30 14.99 -0.05 1.24
C GLN A 30 13.85 0.22 2.23
N LEU A 31 12.60 0.09 1.79
CA LEU A 31 11.43 0.24 2.67
C LEU A 31 11.46 -0.78 3.81
N ASN A 32 11.81 -2.04 3.52
CA ASN A 32 11.91 -3.08 4.54
C ASN A 32 13.00 -2.77 5.57
N ARG A 33 14.21 -2.40 5.13
CA ARG A 33 15.32 -2.03 6.02
C ARG A 33 14.98 -0.82 6.90
N ALA A 34 14.18 0.10 6.38
CA ALA A 34 13.72 1.28 7.11
C ALA A 34 12.50 1.02 8.03
N GLY A 35 11.95 -0.20 8.05
CA GLY A 35 10.72 -0.50 8.80
C GLY A 35 9.45 0.18 8.26
N GLN A 36 9.52 0.73 7.05
CA GLN A 36 8.44 1.48 6.41
C GLN A 36 7.47 0.58 5.64
N MET A 37 7.81 -0.69 5.38
CA MET A 37 6.93 -1.66 4.73
C MET A 37 6.55 -2.77 5.71
N VAL A 38 5.25 -3.06 5.78
CA VAL A 38 4.68 -4.17 6.57
C VAL A 38 4.57 -5.41 5.69
N ILE A 39 3.95 -5.27 4.52
CA ILE A 39 3.79 -6.34 3.52
C ILE A 39 3.65 -5.71 2.13
N ALA A 40 4.12 -6.40 1.10
CA ALA A 40 3.91 -6.04 -0.30
C ALA A 40 3.75 -7.30 -1.16
N GLY A 41 2.91 -7.23 -2.19
CA GLY A 41 2.83 -8.30 -3.18
C GLY A 41 1.69 -8.16 -4.19
N PRO A 42 1.78 -8.87 -5.32
CA PRO A 42 0.66 -8.98 -6.25
C PRO A 42 -0.50 -9.76 -5.62
N LEU A 43 -1.73 -9.40 -5.96
CA LEU A 43 -2.91 -10.18 -5.60
C LEU A 43 -3.03 -11.36 -6.55
N LYS A 44 -3.31 -12.55 -6.03
CA LYS A 44 -3.36 -13.79 -6.84
C LYS A 44 -4.50 -13.81 -7.87
N ASN A 45 -5.60 -13.14 -7.56
CA ASN A 45 -6.86 -13.29 -8.29
C ASN A 45 -7.15 -12.13 -9.27
N ASN A 46 -6.26 -11.14 -9.37
CA ASN A 46 -6.39 -10.04 -10.31
C ASN A 46 -5.00 -9.42 -10.61
N GLU A 47 -4.96 -8.44 -11.50
CA GLU A 47 -3.72 -7.78 -11.91
C GLU A 47 -3.27 -6.65 -10.97
N GLN A 48 -3.86 -6.50 -9.78
CA GLN A 48 -3.46 -5.47 -8.83
C GLN A 48 -2.34 -5.97 -7.90
N ALA A 49 -1.66 -5.03 -7.26
CA ALA A 49 -0.74 -5.32 -6.16
C ALA A 49 -1.11 -4.48 -4.94
N MET A 50 -0.78 -4.99 -3.76
CA MET A 50 -1.01 -4.29 -2.49
C MET A 50 0.33 -4.02 -1.79
N ILE A 51 0.43 -2.85 -1.17
CA ILE A 51 1.51 -2.50 -0.24
C ILE A 51 0.88 -1.95 1.02
N ILE A 52 1.34 -2.41 2.19
CA ILE A 52 1.01 -1.79 3.48
C ILE A 52 2.27 -1.10 4.01
N LEU A 53 2.17 0.21 4.21
CA LEU A 53 3.26 1.06 4.67
C LEU A 53 3.03 1.52 6.12
N ASN A 54 4.13 1.69 6.87
CA ASN A 54 4.14 2.47 8.10
C ASN A 54 4.65 3.88 7.78
N CYS A 55 3.83 4.90 7.98
CA CYS A 55 4.18 6.30 7.71
C CYS A 55 3.71 7.22 8.86
N ASN A 56 4.26 8.42 8.95
CA ASN A 56 3.80 9.45 9.88
C ASN A 56 2.55 10.20 9.39
N GLY A 57 2.23 10.10 8.10
CA GLY A 57 1.07 10.73 7.50
C GLY A 57 0.95 10.45 6.00
N ILE A 58 -0.13 10.93 5.39
CA ILE A 58 -0.48 10.60 4.01
C ILE A 58 0.53 11.15 2.98
N ASP A 59 1.08 12.34 3.19
CA ASP A 59 2.08 12.94 2.29
C ASP A 59 3.35 12.08 2.21
N GLU A 60 3.79 11.53 3.35
CA GLU A 60 4.92 10.60 3.37
C GLU A 60 4.58 9.32 2.61
N ALA A 61 3.38 8.77 2.82
CA ALA A 61 2.94 7.55 2.15
C ALA A 61 2.88 7.73 0.63
N ILE A 62 2.30 8.84 0.14
CA ILE A 62 2.29 9.22 -1.28
C ILE A 62 3.72 9.33 -1.81
N ARG A 63 4.61 10.02 -1.09
CA ARG A 63 6.01 10.18 -1.50
C ARG A 63 6.75 8.84 -1.63
N LEU A 64 6.44 7.86 -0.78
CA LEU A 64 7.05 6.53 -0.88
C LEU A 64 6.51 5.77 -2.10
N VAL A 65 5.20 5.81 -2.34
CA VAL A 65 4.56 5.16 -3.50
C VAL A 65 5.06 5.74 -4.82
N GLU A 66 5.14 7.08 -4.94
CA GLU A 66 5.63 7.76 -6.15
C GLU A 66 7.13 7.54 -6.40
N LYS A 67 7.88 7.05 -5.41
CA LYS A 67 9.27 6.63 -5.57
C LYS A 67 9.41 5.21 -6.10
N ASP A 68 8.36 4.39 -6.07
CA ASP A 68 8.38 3.04 -6.63
C ASP A 68 8.59 3.12 -8.16
N PRO A 69 9.64 2.49 -8.71
CA PRO A 69 9.85 2.40 -10.16
C PRO A 69 8.63 1.89 -10.94
N PHE A 70 7.85 0.98 -10.36
CA PHE A 70 6.63 0.49 -11.01
C PHE A 70 5.55 1.56 -11.20
N ILE A 71 5.50 2.58 -10.34
CA ILE A 71 4.59 3.73 -10.48
C ILE A 71 5.22 4.80 -11.36
N LYS A 72 6.48 5.16 -11.07
CA LYS A 72 7.22 6.19 -11.81
C LYS A 72 7.30 5.91 -13.31
N GLU A 73 7.47 4.64 -13.70
CA GLU A 73 7.56 4.22 -15.10
C GLU A 73 6.22 3.73 -15.68
N LYS A 74 5.14 3.93 -14.93
CA LYS A 74 3.77 3.57 -15.32
C LYS A 74 3.63 2.09 -15.67
N TYR A 75 4.34 1.20 -14.98
CA TYR A 75 4.07 -0.24 -15.07
C TYR A 75 2.72 -0.56 -14.45
N TYR A 76 2.42 0.05 -13.30
CA TYR A 76 1.04 0.30 -12.85
C TYR A 76 0.67 1.75 -13.21
N ILE A 77 -0.52 1.95 -13.75
CA ILE A 77 -0.95 3.25 -14.29
C ILE A 77 -1.41 4.20 -13.17
N THR A 78 -1.98 3.66 -12.11
CA THR A 78 -2.54 4.45 -10.99
C THR A 78 -2.51 3.64 -9.70
N TYR A 79 -2.84 4.27 -8.58
CA TYR A 79 -3.01 3.62 -7.30
C TYR A 79 -4.12 4.29 -6.49
N ASP A 80 -4.70 3.53 -5.55
CA ASP A 80 -5.43 4.10 -4.42
C ASP A 80 -4.53 4.06 -3.20
N ILE A 81 -4.64 5.05 -2.32
CA ILE A 81 -3.94 5.08 -1.04
C ILE A 81 -4.89 5.56 0.05
N ASN A 82 -4.95 4.84 1.16
CA ASN A 82 -5.81 5.18 2.29
C ASN A 82 -5.11 4.89 3.61
N GLU A 83 -5.37 5.71 4.61
CA GLU A 83 -5.00 5.40 5.98
C GLU A 83 -5.91 4.29 6.52
N LEU A 84 -5.30 3.27 7.13
CA LEU A 84 -6.00 2.14 7.73
C LEU A 84 -6.24 2.42 9.22
N ILE A 85 -7.52 2.47 9.60
CA ILE A 85 -7.91 2.34 11.00
C ILE A 85 -7.71 0.87 11.39
N VAL A 86 -6.62 0.57 12.09
CA VAL A 86 -6.24 -0.81 12.44
C VAL A 86 -7.18 -1.33 13.53
N ALA A 87 -7.92 -2.39 13.25
CA ALA A 87 -8.70 -3.11 14.25
C ALA A 87 -7.84 -4.18 14.94
N ASN A 88 -7.91 -4.26 16.27
CA ASN A 88 -7.22 -5.25 17.09
C ASN A 88 -7.88 -5.39 18.48
N GLU A 89 -7.33 -6.26 19.33
CA GLU A 89 -7.85 -6.47 20.70
C GLU A 89 -7.80 -5.20 21.56
N GLU A 90 -6.76 -4.37 21.42
CA GLU A 90 -6.57 -3.16 22.25
C GLU A 90 -7.67 -2.12 22.03
N ASN A 91 -8.27 -2.10 20.84
CA ASN A 91 -9.38 -1.21 20.50
C ASN A 91 -10.71 -1.94 20.32
N ASN A 92 -10.85 -3.14 20.92
CA ASN A 92 -12.04 -3.97 20.85
C ASN A 92 -12.58 -4.10 19.41
N TRP A 93 -11.68 -4.36 18.46
CA TRP A 93 -11.99 -4.53 17.04
C TRP A 93 -12.80 -3.37 16.43
N LEU A 94 -12.58 -2.14 16.92
CA LEU A 94 -13.28 -0.92 16.52
C LEU A 94 -14.79 -0.91 16.81
N MET A 95 -15.30 -1.79 17.68
CA MET A 95 -16.73 -1.88 18.03
C MET A 95 -17.33 -0.54 18.50
N ASP A 96 -16.54 0.28 19.20
CA ASP A 96 -16.97 1.58 19.71
C ASP A 96 -16.60 2.77 18.81
N ASN A 97 -15.90 2.54 17.70
CA ASN A 97 -15.45 3.58 16.79
C ASN A 97 -16.63 4.24 16.05
N SER A 98 -16.54 5.54 15.78
CA SER A 98 -17.59 6.29 15.06
C SER A 98 -17.82 5.76 13.64
N GLN A 99 -16.78 5.29 12.96
CA GLN A 99 -16.90 4.65 11.65
C GLN A 99 -17.77 3.39 11.73
N THR A 100 -17.71 2.62 12.82
CA THR A 100 -18.47 1.39 12.96
C THR A 100 -19.89 1.68 13.46
N LYS A 101 -20.02 2.41 14.58
CA LYS A 101 -21.32 2.76 15.16
C LYS A 101 -22.21 3.57 14.23
N GLY A 102 -21.64 4.51 13.48
CA GLY A 102 -22.39 5.36 12.56
C GLY A 102 -23.00 4.63 11.36
N ASN A 103 -22.60 3.38 11.12
CA ASN A 103 -23.09 2.56 10.00
C ASN A 103 -23.98 1.38 10.44
N LEU A 104 -24.31 1.28 11.73
CA LEU A 104 -25.24 0.25 12.20
C LEU A 104 -26.66 0.56 11.72
N VAL A 105 -27.39 -0.46 11.27
CA VAL A 105 -28.82 -0.33 10.96
C VAL A 105 -29.58 -0.22 12.28
N HIS A 106 -30.43 0.79 12.39
CA HIS A 106 -31.31 1.03 13.54
C HIS A 106 -32.72 0.50 13.28
#